data_AF-A0A7S1SQJ5-F1
#
_entry.id   AF-A0A7S1SQJ5-F1
#
_cell.length_a   1.000
_cell.length_b   1.000
_cell.length_c   1.000
_cell.angle_alpha   90.00
_cell.angle_beta   90.00
_cell.angle_gamma   90.00
#
_symmetry.space_group_name_H-M   'P 1'
#
loop_
_entity.id
_entity.type
_entity.pdbx_description
1 polymer ?
#
loop_
_entity_poly.entity_id
_entity_poly.type
_entity_poly.pdbx_seq_one_letter_code
_entity_poly.pdbx_strand_id
1 'polypeptide(L)'
;FYLPHCDAKLCNALLEANWTPESLGRILILGNSFKTIAERWQFASSSPIGQQRPECILQCVAKGLVEEIPVGDAGFAVPSAFNDMSLHCFPVSRLRAAAPDVWHLAPR
;
A
#
# COMPACT_ATOMS: atom_id res chain seq x y z
N PHE A 1 4.24 7.87 -8.07
CA PHE A 1 3.51 6.97 -8.97
C PHE A 1 2.02 7.26 -8.86
N TYR A 2 1.33 7.29 -10.00
CA TYR A 2 -0.12 7.46 -10.07
C TYR A 2 -0.72 6.15 -10.57
N LEU A 3 -1.47 5.45 -9.73
CA LEU A 3 -1.96 4.08 -9.93
C LEU A 3 -3.46 3.97 -9.62
N PRO A 4 -4.32 4.79 -10.26
CA PRO A 4 -5.76 4.72 -10.04
C PRO A 4 -6.32 3.40 -10.57
N HIS A 5 -7.18 2.73 -9.80
CA HIS A 5 -7.85 1.49 -10.19
C HIS A 5 -6.90 0.35 -10.61
N CYS A 6 -5.61 0.43 -10.26
CA CYS A 6 -4.67 -0.66 -10.47
C CYS A 6 -4.96 -1.80 -9.50
N ASP A 7 -4.59 -3.01 -9.89
CA ASP A 7 -4.66 -4.15 -8.98
C ASP A 7 -3.65 -4.00 -7.83
N ALA A 8 -3.93 -4.63 -6.69
CA ALA A 8 -3.02 -4.64 -5.55
C ALA A 8 -1.65 -5.25 -5.90
N LYS A 9 -1.61 -6.11 -6.93
CA LYS A 9 -0.39 -6.77 -7.41
C LYS A 9 0.61 -5.76 -7.96
N LEU A 10 0.19 -4.81 -8.79
CA LEU A 10 1.08 -3.80 -9.36
C LEU A 10 1.66 -2.88 -8.28
N CYS A 11 0.80 -2.39 -7.37
CA CYS A 11 1.25 -1.60 -6.23
C CYS A 11 2.24 -2.38 -5.35
N ASN A 12 1.95 -3.66 -5.07
CA ASN A 12 2.82 -4.50 -4.28
C ASN A 12 4.18 -4.75 -4.96
N ALA A 13 4.20 -5.02 -6.27
CA ALA A 13 5.43 -5.19 -7.03
C ALA A 13 6.28 -3.90 -7.06
N LEU A 14 5.64 -2.73 -7.10
CA LEU A 14 6.34 -1.45 -6.98
C LEU A 14 7.02 -1.32 -5.61
N LEU A 15 6.34 -1.71 -4.52
CA LEU A 15 6.93 -1.70 -3.18
C LEU A 15 8.11 -2.69 -3.09
N GLU A 16 7.93 -3.91 -3.58
CA GLU A 16 8.98 -4.94 -3.60
C GLU A 16 10.25 -4.46 -4.31
N ALA A 17 10.10 -3.81 -5.46
CA ALA A 17 11.22 -3.27 -6.23
C ALA A 17 11.97 -2.13 -5.49
N ASN A 18 11.36 -1.54 -4.46
CA ASN A 18 11.88 -0.40 -3.72
C ASN A 18 12.01 -0.68 -2.22
N TRP A 19 12.05 -1.95 -1.79
CA TRP A 19 11.89 -2.38 -0.39
C TRP A 19 13.09 -2.10 0.53
N THR A 20 13.53 -0.84 0.55
CA THR A 20 14.54 -0.32 1.49
C THR A 20 14.06 1.01 2.06
N PRO A 21 14.51 1.40 3.27
CA PRO A 21 14.16 2.70 3.86
C PRO A 21 14.48 3.88 2.94
N GLU A 22 15.64 3.84 2.27
CA GLU A 22 16.12 4.91 1.40
C GLU A 22 15.27 5.05 0.13
N SER A 23 14.85 3.94 -0.46
CA SER A 23 14.07 3.92 -1.70
C SER A 23 12.59 4.24 -1.44
N LEU A 24 11.94 3.57 -0.47
CA LEU A 24 10.55 3.87 -0.10
C LEU A 24 10.37 5.32 0.34
N GLY A 25 11.33 5.85 1.12
CA GLY A 25 11.28 7.23 1.62
C GLY A 25 11.32 8.32 0.53
N ARG A 26 11.58 7.95 -0.74
CA ARG A 26 11.59 8.85 -1.90
C ARG A 26 10.37 8.67 -2.80
N ILE A 27 9.42 7.83 -2.41
CA ILE A 27 8.27 7.46 -3.23
C ILE A 27 7.00 8.03 -2.63
N LEU A 28 6.15 8.53 -3.51
CA LEU A 28 4.74 8.84 -3.24
C LEU A 28 3.87 8.01 -4.17
N ILE A 29 2.78 7.44 -3.65
CA ILE A 29 1.82 6.65 -4.45
C ILE A 29 0.43 7.26 -4.29
N LEU A 30 -0.17 7.67 -5.39
CA LEU A 30 -1.59 8.00 -5.43
C LEU A 30 -2.34 6.82 -6.05
N GLY A 31 -3.12 6.10 -5.26
CA GLY A 31 -3.83 4.88 -5.67
C GLY A 31 -4.84 4.43 -4.62
N ASN A 32 -5.43 3.25 -4.77
CA ASN A 32 -6.39 2.69 -3.81
C ASN A 32 -5.77 2.51 -2.42
N SER A 33 -6.58 2.66 -1.36
CA SER A 33 -6.11 2.59 0.01
C SER A 33 -5.47 1.24 0.36
N PHE A 34 -4.25 1.29 0.89
CA PHE A 34 -3.53 0.12 1.39
C PHE A 34 -4.24 -0.50 2.59
N LYS A 35 -4.82 0.31 3.49
CA LYS A 35 -5.65 -0.17 4.59
C LYS A 35 -6.85 -0.96 4.08
N THR A 36 -7.60 -0.43 3.11
CA THR A 36 -8.75 -1.13 2.53
C THR A 36 -8.34 -2.42 1.83
N ILE A 37 -7.20 -2.42 1.11
CA ILE A 37 -6.62 -3.65 0.54
C ILE A 37 -6.32 -4.66 1.67
N ALA A 38 -5.64 -4.24 2.74
CA ALA A 38 -5.29 -5.11 3.85
C ALA A 38 -6.51 -5.71 4.54
N GLU A 39 -7.56 -4.92 4.78
CA GLU A 39 -8.83 -5.38 5.34
C GLU A 39 -9.48 -6.45 4.44
N ARG A 40 -9.56 -6.22 3.13
CA ARG A 40 -10.08 -7.22 2.17
C ARG A 40 -9.32 -8.54 2.26
N TRP A 41 -8.00 -8.51 2.43
CA TRP A 41 -7.18 -9.70 2.58
C TRP A 41 -7.26 -10.38 3.96
N GLN A 42 -7.62 -9.65 5.01
CA GLN A 42 -7.83 -10.22 6.36
C GLN A 42 -9.19 -10.91 6.49
N PHE A 43 -10.24 -10.35 5.88
CA PHE A 43 -11.60 -10.86 5.99
C PHE A 43 -12.02 -11.81 4.86
N ALA A 44 -11.20 -11.96 3.81
CA ALA A 44 -11.48 -12.93 2.76
C ALA A 44 -11.43 -14.37 3.32
N SER A 45 -12.54 -15.09 3.22
CA SER A 45 -12.66 -16.49 3.66
C SER A 45 -11.78 -17.45 2.86
N SER A 46 -11.25 -17.00 1.72
CA SER A 46 -10.26 -17.67 0.88
C SER A 46 -9.43 -16.62 0.15
N SER A 47 -8.17 -16.96 -0.18
CA SER A 47 -7.36 -16.11 -1.07
C SER A 47 -8.12 -15.93 -2.39
N PRO A 48 -8.30 -14.70 -2.90
CA PRO A 48 -8.95 -14.48 -4.19
C PRO A 48 -8.24 -15.33 -5.26
N ILE A 49 -9.02 -16.12 -6.01
CA ILE A 49 -8.49 -17.06 -7.01
C ILE A 49 -7.62 -16.29 -8.00
N GLY A 50 -6.38 -16.72 -8.18
CA GLY A 50 -5.42 -16.13 -9.12
C GLY A 50 -4.73 -14.84 -8.65
N GLN A 51 -4.98 -14.36 -7.42
CA GLN A 51 -4.27 -13.21 -6.86
C GLN A 51 -3.16 -13.63 -5.92
N GLN A 52 -1.99 -13.01 -6.06
CA GLN A 52 -0.89 -13.13 -5.11
C GLN A 52 -1.19 -12.26 -3.89
N ARG A 53 -0.91 -12.79 -2.70
CA ARG A 53 -1.01 -12.04 -1.45
C ARG A 53 -0.06 -10.84 -1.50
N PRO A 54 -0.53 -9.60 -1.31
CA PRO A 54 0.29 -8.39 -1.45
C PRO A 54 1.11 -8.14 -0.17
N GLU A 55 2.13 -8.96 0.04
CA GLU A 55 2.87 -9.02 1.30
C GLU A 55 3.48 -7.67 1.72
N CYS A 56 4.04 -6.89 0.78
CA CYS A 56 4.60 -5.58 1.08
C CYS A 56 3.54 -4.58 1.54
N ILE A 57 2.37 -4.56 0.88
CA ILE A 57 1.25 -3.70 1.29
C ILE A 57 0.81 -4.08 2.72
N LEU A 58 0.66 -5.39 2.98
CA LEU A 58 0.25 -5.89 4.29
C LEU A 58 1.26 -5.52 5.38
N GLN A 59 2.56 -5.65 5.10
CA GLN A 59 3.61 -5.25 6.04
C GLN A 59 3.64 -3.73 6.25
N CYS A 60 3.46 -2.92 5.21
CA CYS A 60 3.38 -1.47 5.33
C CYS A 60 2.29 -1.06 6.32
N VAL A 61 1.08 -1.64 6.20
CA VAL A 61 -0.04 -1.36 7.09
C VAL A 61 0.21 -1.91 8.49
N ALA A 62 0.58 -3.18 8.61
CA ALA A 62 0.74 -3.86 9.91
C ALA A 62 1.87 -3.28 10.77
N LYS A 63 2.95 -2.79 10.14
CA LYS A 63 4.11 -2.20 10.82
C LYS A 63 4.07 -0.67 10.86
N GLY A 64 3.03 -0.04 10.31
CA GLY A 64 2.88 1.42 10.31
C GLY A 64 3.93 2.15 9.47
N LEU A 65 4.46 1.52 8.42
CA LEU A 65 5.50 2.09 7.55
C LEU A 65 4.94 3.14 6.59
N VAL A 66 3.64 3.05 6.30
CA VAL A 66 2.93 3.94 5.38
C VAL A 66 2.04 4.91 6.16
N GLU A 67 1.95 6.13 5.64
CA GLU A 67 0.94 7.11 6.00
C GLU A 67 0.02 7.31 4.81
N GLU A 68 -1.29 7.17 5.03
CA GLU A 68 -2.32 7.34 4.01
C GLU A 68 -3.10 8.63 4.27
N ILE A 69 -3.19 9.46 3.24
CA ILE A 69 -4.00 10.67 3.22
C ILE A 69 -5.15 10.42 2.24
N PRO A 70 -6.39 10.19 2.72
CA PRO A 70 -7.53 9.90 1.85
C PRO A 70 -7.83 11.04 0.88
N VAL A 71 -8.15 10.67 -0.36
CA VAL A 71 -8.69 11.61 -1.35
C VAL A 71 -10.20 11.67 -1.15
N GLY A 72 -10.68 12.77 -0.58
CA GLY A 72 -12.10 13.00 -0.42
C GLY A 72 -12.79 13.39 -1.72
N ASP A 73 -14.07 13.06 -1.85
CA ASP A 73 -14.91 13.47 -2.98
C ASP A 73 -15.44 14.91 -2.86
N ALA A 74 -14.96 15.68 -1.87
CA ALA A 74 -15.44 17.03 -1.60
C ALA A 74 -15.22 17.94 -2.82
N GLY A 75 -16.31 18.54 -3.31
CA GLY A 75 -16.29 19.39 -4.51
C GLY A 75 -16.55 18.65 -5.83
N PHE A 76 -16.81 17.34 -5.80
CA PHE A 76 -17.17 16.55 -6.97
C PHE A 76 -18.65 16.11 -6.91
N ALA A 77 -19.34 16.21 -8.03
CA ALA A 77 -20.77 15.87 -8.13
C ALA A 77 -21.03 14.35 -8.12
N VAL A 78 -20.00 13.54 -8.40
CA VAL A 78 -20.09 12.07 -8.46
C VAL A 78 -19.61 11.50 -7.13
N PRO A 79 -20.47 10.82 -6.35
CA PRO A 79 -20.04 10.12 -5.14
C PRO A 79 -19.04 9.02 -5.48
N SER A 80 -18.04 8.83 -4.63
CA SER A 80 -17.00 7.81 -4.81
C SER A 80 -16.25 7.94 -6.14
N ALA A 81 -16.15 9.16 -6.69
CA ALA A 81 -15.45 9.44 -7.95
C ALA A 81 -14.01 8.93 -7.91
N PHE A 82 -13.39 8.91 -6.73
CA PHE A 82 -12.02 8.47 -6.53
C PHE A 82 -11.88 7.07 -5.94
N ASN A 83 -12.98 6.30 -5.80
CA ASN A 83 -12.95 4.88 -5.47
C ASN A 83 -11.91 4.50 -4.40
N ASP A 84 -12.07 4.98 -3.16
CA ASP A 84 -11.19 4.74 -2.01
C ASP A 84 -9.71 5.17 -2.14
N MET A 85 -9.39 6.05 -3.09
CA MET A 85 -8.02 6.55 -3.29
C MET A 85 -7.43 7.25 -2.07
N SER A 86 -6.12 7.06 -1.90
CA SER A 86 -5.29 7.74 -0.91
C SER A 86 -3.93 8.11 -1.50
N LEU A 87 -3.35 9.20 -1.02
CA LEU A 87 -1.93 9.50 -1.19
C LEU A 87 -1.16 8.75 -0.11
N HIS A 88 -0.19 7.94 -0.52
CA HIS A 88 0.64 7.13 0.33
C HIS A 88 2.04 7.75 0.41
N CYS A 89 2.47 8.01 1.63
CA CYS A 89 3.78 8.52 1.98
C CYS A 89 4.48 7.50 2.87
N PHE A 90 5.82 7.45 2.82
CA PHE A 90 6.63 6.56 3.66
C PHE A 90 7.59 7.41 4.50
N PRO A 91 7.17 7.86 5.71
CA PRO A 91 8.00 8.73 6.53
C PRO A 91 9.33 8.06 6.89
N VAL A 92 10.46 8.63 6.45
CA VAL A 92 11.80 8.07 6.65
C VAL A 92 12.10 7.73 8.12
N SER A 93 11.55 8.51 9.06
CA SER A 93 11.67 8.24 10.50
C SER A 93 11.03 6.91 10.90
N ARG A 94 9.85 6.58 10.37
CA ARG A 94 9.16 5.30 10.64
C ARG A 94 9.89 4.13 9.96
N LEU A 95 10.38 4.34 8.74
CA LEU A 95 11.15 3.32 8.03
C LEU A 95 12.44 2.97 8.79
N ARG A 96 13.22 3.97 9.23
CA ARG A 96 14.47 3.74 9.96
C ARG A 96 14.27 3.16 11.36
N ALA A 97 13.11 3.41 11.97
CA ALA A 97 12.75 2.84 13.27
C ALA A 97 12.19 1.41 13.18
N ALA A 98 11.87 0.92 11.97
CA ALA A 98 11.36 -0.43 11.79
C ALA A 98 12.42 -1.48 12.13
N ALA A 99 11.96 -2.61 12.65
CA ALA A 99 12.83 -3.73 12.99
C ALA A 99 13.54 -4.27 11.72
N PRO A 100 14.80 -4.73 11.81
CA PRO A 100 15.56 -5.15 10.63
C PRO A 100 14.91 -6.26 9.80
N ASP A 101 14.14 -7.15 10.45
CA ASP A 101 13.43 -8.27 9.81
C ASP A 101 12.38 -7.83 8.78
N VAL A 102 11.82 -6.62 8.94
CA VAL A 102 10.85 -6.05 8.00
C VAL A 102 11.43 -5.92 6.59
N TRP A 103 12.74 -5.72 6.47
CA TRP A 103 13.41 -5.51 5.19
C TRP A 103 13.83 -6.81 4.50
N HIS A 104 13.55 -7.96 5.11
CA HIS A 104 13.81 -9.28 4.53
C HIS A 104 12.52 -9.84 3.92
N LEU A 105 12.41 -9.74 2.58
CA LEU A 105 11.33 -10.40 1.86
C LEU A 105 11.52 -11.91 1.89
N ALA A 106 10.43 -12.65 2.15
CA ALA A 106 10.45 -14.10 2.03
C ALA A 106 10.79 -14.50 0.57
N PRO A 107 11.53 -15.61 0.35
CA PRO A 107 11.75 -16.14 -0.99
C PRO A 107 10.40 -16.44 -1.67
N ARG A 108 10.30 -16.13 -2.97
CA ARG A 108 9.11 -16.40 -3.79
C ARG A 108 8.90 -17.88 -4.06
#